data_AF-A0A939TU94-F1
#
_entry.id   AF-A0A939TU94-F1
#
_cell.length_a   1.000
_cell.length_b   1.000
_cell.length_c   1.000
_cell.angle_alpha   90.00
_cell.angle_beta   90.00
_cell.angle_gamma   90.00
#
_symmetry.space_group_name_H-M   'P 1'
#
loop_
_entity.id
_entity.type
_entity.pdbx_description
1 polymer ?
#
loop_
_entity_poly.entity_id
_entity_poly.type
_entity_poly.pdbx_seq_one_letter_code
_entity_poly.pdbx_strand_id
1 'polypeptide(L)'
;MTLWTCTSCGAVERLTVIPDFCSFCGGTMETQDGRLTYPQRDDGVAAVLSEAHSGDVAAIIALWHDGHPLTSSMQEMLDREFTGLVCRNLEQTYRAEAA
;
A
#
# COMPACT_ATOMS: atom_id res chain seq x y z
N MET A 1 2.26 19.99 16.91
CA MET A 1 2.04 20.53 15.57
C MET A 1 2.82 19.62 14.63
N THR A 2 2.12 18.88 13.78
CA THR A 2 2.65 17.79 12.96
C THR A 2 2.93 18.31 11.56
N LEU A 3 4.02 17.83 10.97
CA LEU A 3 4.41 18.17 9.61
C LEU A 3 3.87 17.12 8.65
N TRP A 4 3.14 17.58 7.64
CA TRP A 4 2.50 16.77 6.60
C TRP A 4 3.11 17.13 5.25
N THR A 5 3.56 16.12 4.51
CA THR A 5 4.15 16.26 3.19
C THR A 5 3.24 15.63 2.16
N CYS A 6 2.82 16.39 1.15
CA CYS A 6 2.04 15.84 0.05
C CYS A 6 2.91 14.92 -0.81
N THR A 7 2.45 13.69 -1.01
CA THR A 7 3.15 12.69 -1.83
C THR A 7 3.06 12.97 -3.33
N SER A 8 2.11 13.81 -3.75
CA SER A 8 1.88 14.14 -5.17
C SER A 8 2.63 15.41 -5.62
N CYS A 9 2.60 16.48 -4.84
CA CYS A 9 3.18 17.78 -5.24
C CYS A 9 4.37 18.23 -4.38
N GLY A 10 4.69 17.50 -3.30
CA GLY A 10 5.76 17.86 -2.37
C GLY A 10 5.47 19.05 -1.47
N ALA A 11 4.24 19.59 -1.49
CA ALA A 11 3.85 20.66 -0.57
C ALA A 11 3.95 20.20 0.89
N VAL A 12 4.45 21.07 1.76
CA VAL A 12 4.64 20.78 3.18
C VAL A 12 3.76 21.70 4.01
N GLU A 13 2.91 21.11 4.84
CA GLU A 13 1.98 21.84 5.70
C GLU A 13 2.24 21.49 7.17
N ARG A 14 2.18 22.50 8.05
CA ARG A 14 2.28 22.31 9.51
C ARG A 14 0.92 22.47 10.13
N LEU A 15 0.34 21.37 10.58
CA LEU A 15 -1.05 21.31 11.06
C LEU A 15 -1.11 20.73 12.48
N THR A 16 -2.07 21.19 13.27
CA THR A 16 -2.34 20.64 14.61
C THR A 16 -3.34 19.50 14.59
N VAL A 17 -4.05 19.33 13.48
CA VAL A 17 -5.03 18.28 13.22
C VAL A 17 -4.52 17.35 12.12
N ILE A 18 -5.19 16.21 11.95
CA ILE A 18 -4.99 15.32 10.80
C ILE A 18 -5.72 15.96 9.60
N PRO A 19 -5.02 16.38 8.53
CA PRO A 19 -5.66 16.83 7.30
C PRO A 19 -6.28 15.65 6.57
N ASP A 20 -7.34 15.91 5.80
CA ASP A 20 -7.92 14.90 4.91
C ASP A 20 -7.12 14.80 3.59
N PHE A 21 -6.65 15.95 3.06
CA PHE A 21 -5.90 16.05 1.80
C PHE A 21 -5.02 17.32 1.75
N CYS A 22 -4.10 17.37 0.79
CA CYS A 22 -3.26 18.54 0.55
C CYS A 22 -4.10 19.74 0.07
N SER A 23 -3.92 20.89 0.74
CA SER A 23 -4.64 22.12 0.41
C SER A 23 -4.31 22.71 -0.97
N PHE A 24 -3.17 22.31 -1.55
CA PHE A 24 -2.69 22.82 -2.83
C PHE A 24 -3.17 22.01 -4.03
N CYS A 25 -3.04 20.68 -3.99
CA CYS A 25 -3.36 19.80 -5.13
C CYS A 25 -4.42 18.73 -4.83
N GLY A 26 -4.95 18.68 -3.61
CA GLY A 26 -5.89 17.64 -3.18
C GLY A 26 -5.27 16.24 -3.01
N GLY A 27 -3.95 16.10 -3.15
CA GLY A 27 -3.27 14.80 -3.03
C GLY A 27 -3.10 14.32 -1.57
N THR A 28 -2.81 13.03 -1.40
CA THR A 28 -2.53 12.42 -0.10
C THR A 28 -1.33 13.09 0.57
N MET A 29 -1.41 13.23 1.90
CA MET A 29 -0.27 13.70 2.69
C MET A 29 0.25 12.62 3.64
N GLU A 30 1.53 12.70 3.95
CA GLU A 30 2.25 11.80 4.83
C GLU A 30 2.89 12.57 5.99
N THR A 31 2.80 12.06 7.22
CA THR A 31 3.54 12.62 8.35
C THR A 31 4.99 12.17 8.36
N GLN A 32 5.83 12.88 9.13
CA GLN A 32 7.19 12.41 9.42
C GLN A 32 7.25 11.05 10.12
N ASP A 33 6.17 10.64 10.78
CA ASP A 33 6.02 9.35 11.45
C ASP A 33 5.44 8.27 10.51
N GLY A 34 5.29 8.57 9.21
CA GLY A 34 4.80 7.64 8.19
C GLY A 34 3.28 7.46 8.13
N ARG A 35 2.49 8.34 8.75
CA ARG A 35 1.01 8.26 8.72
C ARG A 35 0.46 8.97 7.50
N LEU A 36 -0.46 8.33 6.76
CA LEU A 36 -1.09 8.91 5.57
C LEU A 36 -2.48 9.49 5.90
N THR A 37 -2.86 10.56 5.18
CA THR A 37 -4.20 11.18 5.30
C THR A 37 -5.31 10.38 4.61
N TYR A 38 -4.93 9.55 3.63
CA TYR A 38 -5.82 8.65 2.93
C TYR A 38 -5.32 7.20 3.10
N PRO A 39 -6.15 6.24 3.53
CA PRO A 39 -5.86 4.82 3.29
C PRO A 39 -5.85 4.58 1.77
N GLN A 40 -4.85 3.86 1.25
CA GLN A 40 -4.67 3.74 -0.20
C GLN A 40 -5.89 3.17 -0.95
N ARG A 41 -6.20 3.83 -2.09
CA ARG A 41 -7.09 3.52 -3.23
C ARG A 41 -8.59 3.81 -3.08
N ASP A 42 -9.02 4.87 -3.77
CA ASP A 42 -10.42 5.24 -4.07
C ASP A 42 -10.82 4.77 -5.49
N ASP A 43 -10.25 3.66 -5.95
CA ASP A 43 -10.70 3.00 -7.16
C ASP A 43 -11.87 2.12 -6.70
N GLY A 44 -13.02 2.71 -6.40
CA GLY A 44 -14.11 2.04 -5.66
C GLY A 44 -14.25 0.57 -6.01
N VAL A 45 -14.33 -0.31 -4.99
CA VAL A 45 -14.14 -1.79 -4.97
C VAL A 45 -14.27 -2.54 -6.31
N ALA A 46 -15.21 -2.18 -7.17
CA ALA A 46 -15.34 -2.69 -8.54
C ALA A 46 -14.07 -2.52 -9.42
N ALA A 47 -13.35 -1.39 -9.34
CA ALA A 47 -12.13 -1.18 -10.11
C ALA A 47 -10.99 -2.05 -9.58
N VAL A 48 -10.79 -2.08 -8.26
CA VAL A 48 -9.83 -2.99 -7.60
C VAL A 48 -10.18 -4.45 -7.88
N LEU A 49 -11.46 -4.83 -7.89
CA LEU A 49 -11.89 -6.17 -8.28
C LEU A 49 -11.53 -6.47 -9.73
N SER A 50 -11.75 -5.54 -10.66
CA SER A 50 -11.40 -5.75 -12.07
C SER A 50 -9.88 -5.95 -12.25
N GLU A 51 -9.07 -5.15 -11.57
CA GLU A 51 -7.61 -5.25 -11.59
C GLU A 51 -7.13 -6.57 -10.95
N ALA A 52 -7.72 -6.96 -9.82
CA ALA A 52 -7.43 -8.24 -9.18
C ALA A 52 -7.80 -9.44 -10.07
N HIS A 53 -8.92 -9.36 -10.80
CA HIS A 53 -9.29 -10.40 -11.80
C HIS A 53 -8.34 -10.41 -13.01
N SER A 54 -7.70 -9.29 -13.33
CA SER A 54 -6.68 -9.23 -14.38
C SER A 54 -5.30 -9.74 -13.95
N GLY A 55 -5.15 -10.10 -12.66
CA GLY A 55 -3.91 -10.64 -12.11
C GLY A 55 -2.98 -9.59 -11.50
N ASP A 56 -3.46 -8.37 -11.22
CA ASP A 56 -2.68 -7.38 -10.49
C ASP A 56 -2.58 -7.79 -9.00
N VAL A 57 -1.37 -8.18 -8.61
CA VAL A 57 -1.03 -8.58 -7.24
C VAL A 57 -1.29 -7.44 -6.24
N ALA A 58 -1.03 -6.18 -6.61
CA ALA A 58 -1.26 -5.05 -5.70
C ALA A 58 -2.75 -4.86 -5.41
N ALA A 59 -3.62 -5.09 -6.41
CA ALA A 59 -5.07 -5.06 -6.23
C ALA A 59 -5.57 -6.25 -5.40
N ILE A 60 -5.00 -7.45 -5.58
CA ILE A 60 -5.33 -8.63 -4.75
C ILE A 60 -4.96 -8.39 -3.29
N ILE A 61 -3.79 -7.81 -3.02
CA ILE A 61 -3.35 -7.43 -1.66
C ILE A 61 -4.29 -6.40 -1.05
N ALA A 62 -4.73 -5.40 -1.82
CA ALA A 62 -5.68 -4.40 -1.35
C ALA A 62 -7.02 -5.05 -0.93
N LEU A 63 -7.59 -5.93 -1.76
CA LEU A 63 -8.82 -6.66 -1.41
C LEU A 63 -8.67 -7.53 -0.18
N TRP A 64 -7.52 -8.18 -0.02
CA TRP A 64 -7.21 -8.97 1.18
C TRP A 64 -7.18 -8.12 2.45
N HIS A 65 -6.54 -6.95 2.39
CA HIS A 65 -6.49 -6.01 3.51
C HIS A 65 -7.86 -5.43 3.87
N ASP A 66 -8.71 -5.21 2.88
CA ASP A 66 -10.08 -4.73 3.07
C ASP A 66 -11.06 -5.83 3.53
N GLY A 67 -10.60 -7.10 3.62
CA GLY A 67 -11.41 -8.23 4.06
C GLY A 67 -12.40 -8.74 3.02
N HIS A 68 -12.22 -8.39 1.75
CA HIS A 68 -13.04 -8.91 0.66
C HIS A 68 -12.73 -10.39 0.38
N PRO A 69 -13.75 -11.19 0.03
CA PRO A 69 -13.53 -12.59 -0.32
C PRO A 69 -12.71 -12.68 -1.60
N LEU A 70 -11.54 -13.30 -1.50
CA LEU A 70 -10.70 -13.62 -2.66
C LEU A 70 -11.21 -14.91 -3.33
N THR A 71 -11.09 -14.95 -4.66
CA THR A 71 -11.29 -16.20 -5.42
C THR A 71 -10.10 -17.14 -5.23
N SER A 72 -10.26 -18.44 -5.46
CA SER A 72 -9.16 -19.42 -5.34
C SER A 72 -7.93 -19.05 -6.17
N SER A 73 -8.14 -18.50 -7.37
CA SER A 73 -7.05 -18.05 -8.24
C SER A 73 -6.31 -16.82 -7.68
N MET A 74 -7.02 -15.88 -7.08
CA MET A 74 -6.40 -14.72 -6.40
C MET A 74 -5.63 -15.16 -5.15
N GLN A 75 -6.19 -16.11 -4.40
CA GLN A 75 -5.52 -16.68 -3.23
C GLN A 75 -4.23 -17.41 -3.60
N GLU A 76 -4.23 -18.23 -4.66
CA GLU A 76 -3.02 -18.90 -5.14
C GLU A 76 -1.93 -17.90 -5.59
N MET A 77 -2.32 -16.79 -6.21
CA MET A 77 -1.39 -15.72 -6.59
C MET A 77 -0.80 -15.02 -5.36
N LEU A 78 -1.63 -14.73 -4.35
CA LEU A 78 -1.20 -14.13 -3.09
C LEU A 78 -0.23 -15.06 -2.35
N ASP A 79 -0.56 -16.34 -2.22
CA ASP A 79 0.26 -17.35 -1.54
C ASP A 79 1.62 -17.55 -2.25
N ARG A 80 1.63 -17.46 -3.59
CA ARG A 80 2.87 -17.54 -4.38
C ARG A 80 3.80 -16.36 -4.12
N GLU A 81 3.27 -15.15 -4.01
CA GLU A 81 4.08 -13.95 -3.70
C GLU A 81 4.58 -13.96 -2.26
N PHE A 82 3.75 -14.34 -1.29
CA PHE A 82 4.20 -14.50 0.10
C PHE A 82 5.29 -15.57 0.22
N THR A 83 5.14 -16.71 -0.47
CA THR A 83 6.18 -17.75 -0.51
C THR A 83 7.45 -17.25 -1.20
N GLY A 84 7.32 -16.49 -2.28
CA GLY A 84 8.46 -15.91 -3.00
C GLY A 84 9.20 -14.83 -2.21
N LEU A 85 8.51 -14.03 -1.40
CA LEU A 85 9.11 -13.06 -0.48
C LEU A 85 9.82 -13.75 0.69
N VAL A 86 9.24 -14.82 1.24
CA VAL A 86 9.86 -15.61 2.31
C VAL A 86 11.13 -16.31 1.80
N CYS A 87 11.10 -16.91 0.60
CA CYS A 87 12.29 -17.52 0.00
C CYS A 87 13.40 -16.50 -0.28
N ARG A 88 13.07 -15.34 -0.85
CA ARG A 88 14.06 -14.27 -1.13
C ARG A 88 14.68 -13.70 0.15
N ASN A 89 13.89 -13.53 1.21
CA ASN A 89 14.40 -13.07 2.50
C ASN A 89 15.30 -14.12 3.17
N LEU A 90 14.96 -15.42 3.09
CA LEU A 90 15.83 -16.50 3.58
C LEU A 90 17.17 -16.57 2.83
N GLU A 91 17.16 -16.38 1.50
CA GLU A 91 18.40 -16.33 0.71
C GLU A 91 19.28 -15.11 1.05
N GLN A 92 18.67 -13.95 1.34
CA GLN A 92 19.42 -12.76 1.76
C GLN A 92 20.01 -12.93 3.16
N THR A 93 19.26 -13.48 4.11
CA THR A 93 19.78 -13.76 5.47
C THR A 93 20.91 -14.78 5.44
N TYR A 94 20.78 -15.85 4.65
CA TYR A 94 21.84 -16.85 4.51
C TYR A 94 23.12 -16.29 3.85
N ARG A 95 22.99 -15.34 2.91
CA ARG A 95 24.16 -14.65 2.32
C ARG A 95 24.80 -13.62 3.26
N ALA A 96 24.01 -13.00 4.14
CA ALA A 96 24.51 -12.04 5.13
C ALA A 96 25.27 -12.72 6.28
N GLU A 97 24.92 -13.97 6.62
CA GLU A 97 25.61 -14.75 7.67
C GLU A 97 26.87 -15.49 7.16
N ALA A 98 27.07 -15.56 5.83
CA ALA A 98 28.21 -16.23 5.19
C ALA A 98 29.35 -15.27 4.76
N ALA A 99 29.28 -13.99 5.12
CA ALA A 99 30.28 -12.96 4.86
C ALA A 99 30.90 -12.45 6.16
#